data_AF-A0A673UMH1-F1
#
_entry.id   AF-A0A673UMH1-F1
#
_cell.length_a   1.000
_cell.length_b   1.000
_cell.length_c   1.000
_cell.angle_alpha   90.00
_cell.angle_beta   90.00
_cell.angle_gamma   90.00
#
_symmetry.space_group_name_H-M   'P 1'
#
loop_
_entity.id
_entity.type
_entity.pdbx_description
1 polymer ?
#
loop_
_entity_poly.entity_id
_entity_poly.type
_entity_poly.pdbx_seq_one_letter_code
_entity_poly.pdbx_strand_id
1 'polypeptide(L)'
;MKVLSEGQLRFGVVQPGHLTSWLLVLFILKSISSLKPARLPVYQRKPFIAAWNAPTDRCLTKYNIGLNLKMFQVTGSPLAKARGQNVTIFYVNRLGYYPWYTSQGVPINGGLPQNTSLQVHLEKADQDINYYIPAEDFSGLAVIDWEYWRPQWARNWNTKDIYRQKSRKLISDTKEKLSATYIEYLAKATFEESARAFMKKTIELGIKRRPKGLWGYYLYPDCHNYNAYAPNYTGACPEMEVLRNNELAWLWNSSAALYPSIGVRKSLADNKNILRFSQFRVHESMRVSTMTSHDYALPVFVYTRLDYKDEPLFFLSKQDLISTIGESAALGAAGIVIWGDMDLTSSKGNCTKVKHYVSSDLGSYIVNVTRAAEVCSLHLCKRNGRCIRKIWNSPDYLHLNPASYYIEASEDGEFTVKGKASDTDLEVMEEKFSCHCYQGYEGADCGEMKMLDSHSGIFSFSGSLITLCLLVLAGYQGIRL
;
A
#
# COMPACT_ATOMS: atom_id res chain seq x y z
N MET A 1 1.21 65.42 -61.45
CA MET A 1 0.04 64.55 -61.14
C MET A 1 0.56 63.23 -60.58
N LYS A 2 -0.04 62.80 -59.48
CA LYS A 2 0.06 61.50 -58.79
C LYS A 2 1.31 61.24 -57.94
N VAL A 3 1.09 61.50 -56.65
CA VAL A 3 1.72 60.94 -55.45
C VAL A 3 1.76 59.41 -55.54
N LEU A 4 2.92 58.82 -55.23
CA LEU A 4 3.13 57.38 -55.03
C LEU A 4 2.54 56.96 -53.68
N SER A 5 1.65 55.96 -53.67
CA SER A 5 1.12 55.38 -52.43
C SER A 5 2.00 54.26 -51.91
N GLU A 6 2.10 54.23 -50.58
CA GLU A 6 2.85 53.32 -49.74
C GLU A 6 2.47 51.84 -49.91
N GLY A 7 3.46 50.97 -49.66
CA GLY A 7 3.31 49.53 -49.61
C GLY A 7 2.59 49.06 -48.34
N GLN A 8 1.69 48.09 -48.50
CA GLN A 8 1.11 47.34 -47.39
C GLN A 8 1.96 46.11 -47.09
N LEU A 9 2.74 46.16 -45.99
CA LEU A 9 3.19 44.97 -45.28
C LEU A 9 2.01 44.45 -44.44
N ARG A 10 1.47 43.26 -44.76
CA ARG A 10 0.48 42.60 -43.92
C ARG A 10 1.15 42.00 -42.69
N PHE A 11 1.05 42.65 -41.55
CA PHE A 11 1.29 42.03 -40.24
C PHE A 11 0.09 41.14 -39.90
N GLY A 12 0.29 39.82 -39.95
CA GLY A 12 -0.66 38.86 -39.38
C GLY A 12 -0.60 38.96 -37.85
N VAL A 13 -1.59 39.61 -37.25
CA VAL A 13 -1.80 39.61 -35.80
C VAL A 13 -2.31 38.21 -35.41
N VAL A 14 -1.43 37.36 -34.88
CA VAL A 14 -1.84 36.12 -34.22
C VAL A 14 -2.54 36.51 -32.92
N GLN A 15 -3.83 36.18 -32.78
CA GLN A 15 -4.61 36.52 -31.60
C GLN A 15 -3.97 35.91 -30.33
N PRO A 16 -3.87 36.67 -29.21
CA PRO A 16 -3.25 36.21 -27.96
C PRO A 16 -3.90 34.97 -27.35
N GLY A 17 -5.17 34.69 -27.68
CA GLY A 17 -5.93 33.53 -27.19
C GLY A 17 -5.42 32.18 -27.69
N HIS A 18 -4.75 32.14 -28.86
CA HIS A 18 -4.17 30.90 -29.36
C HIS A 18 -2.88 30.54 -28.63
N LEU A 19 -2.00 31.49 -28.30
CA LEU A 19 -0.78 31.17 -27.54
C LEU A 19 -1.06 30.70 -26.11
N THR A 20 -2.05 31.28 -25.43
CA THR A 20 -2.43 30.86 -24.07
C THR A 20 -3.11 29.50 -24.06
N SER A 21 -3.93 29.18 -25.07
CA SER A 21 -4.53 27.86 -25.23
C SER A 21 -3.49 26.77 -25.51
N TRP A 22 -2.49 27.04 -26.34
CA TRP A 22 -1.40 26.08 -26.61
C TRP A 22 -0.44 25.92 -25.43
N LEU A 23 -0.17 26.98 -24.66
CA LEU A 23 0.58 26.89 -23.41
C LEU A 23 -0.20 26.14 -22.32
N LEU A 24 -1.51 26.34 -22.21
CA LEU A 24 -2.38 25.54 -21.33
C LEU A 24 -2.43 24.08 -21.77
N VAL A 25 -2.51 23.79 -23.06
CA VAL A 25 -2.46 22.43 -23.61
C VAL A 25 -1.09 21.80 -23.36
N LEU A 26 0.03 22.52 -23.53
CA LEU A 26 1.38 22.04 -23.20
C LEU A 26 1.59 21.87 -21.69
N PHE A 27 1.00 22.73 -20.85
CA PHE A 27 0.98 22.56 -19.40
C PHE A 27 0.09 21.38 -18.98
N ILE A 28 -1.04 21.14 -19.64
CA ILE A 28 -1.92 19.99 -19.39
C ILE A 28 -1.28 18.69 -19.89
N LEU A 29 -0.60 18.70 -21.05
CA LEU A 29 0.15 17.54 -21.58
C LEU A 29 1.43 17.25 -20.78
N LYS A 30 2.15 18.27 -20.29
CA LYS A 30 3.27 18.07 -19.35
C LYS A 30 2.83 17.82 -17.91
N SER A 31 1.57 18.11 -17.57
CA SER A 31 0.95 17.85 -16.27
C SER A 31 0.05 16.60 -16.29
N ILE A 32 0.30 15.66 -17.21
CA ILE A 32 0.14 14.25 -16.88
C ILE A 32 1.24 14.00 -15.85
N SER A 33 0.91 14.25 -14.57
CA SER A 33 1.84 14.06 -13.46
C SER A 33 2.43 12.67 -13.60
N SER A 34 3.69 12.58 -14.03
CA SER A 34 4.38 11.30 -14.17
C SER A 34 4.29 10.66 -12.80
N LEU A 35 3.52 9.56 -12.71
CA LEU A 35 3.35 8.83 -11.46
C LEU A 35 4.74 8.62 -10.87
N LYS A 36 4.94 8.96 -9.58
CA LYS A 36 6.25 8.77 -8.95
C LYS A 36 6.74 7.35 -9.27
N PRO A 37 8.01 7.17 -9.68
CA PRO A 37 8.50 5.87 -10.07
C PRO A 37 8.29 4.85 -8.95
N ALA A 38 8.00 3.62 -9.31
CA ALA A 38 7.91 2.53 -8.37
C ALA A 38 9.26 2.31 -7.67
N ARG A 39 9.26 2.01 -6.37
CA ARG A 39 10.49 1.53 -5.71
C ARG A 39 10.99 0.25 -6.41
N LEU A 40 12.30 0.13 -6.60
CA LEU A 40 12.92 -1.08 -7.13
C LEU A 40 12.52 -2.31 -6.29
N PRO A 41 12.11 -3.44 -6.91
CA PRO A 41 11.68 -4.61 -6.15
C PRO A 41 12.85 -5.23 -5.39
N VAL A 42 12.64 -5.45 -4.09
CA VAL A 42 13.68 -5.96 -3.18
C VAL A 42 13.97 -7.44 -3.42
N TYR A 43 12.98 -8.22 -3.84
CA TYR A 43 13.10 -9.68 -3.97
C TYR A 43 13.29 -10.09 -5.42
N GLN A 44 14.53 -10.44 -5.78
CA GLN A 44 14.89 -11.03 -7.08
C GLN A 44 14.39 -10.22 -8.30
N ARG A 45 14.23 -8.89 -8.15
CA ARG A 45 13.60 -8.00 -9.16
C ARG A 45 12.21 -8.47 -9.65
N LYS A 46 11.48 -9.25 -8.84
CA LYS A 46 10.13 -9.71 -9.19
C LYS A 46 9.12 -8.57 -9.08
N PRO A 47 8.25 -8.36 -10.09
CA PRO A 47 7.33 -7.23 -10.12
C PRO A 47 6.16 -7.35 -9.15
N PHE A 48 5.76 -8.59 -8.84
CA PHE A 48 4.72 -8.93 -7.90
C PHE A 48 5.15 -10.18 -7.12
N ILE A 49 5.19 -10.09 -5.79
CA ILE A 49 5.55 -11.23 -4.93
C ILE A 49 4.37 -11.69 -4.05
N ALA A 50 4.37 -12.97 -3.73
CA ALA A 50 3.50 -13.55 -2.72
C ALA A 50 4.32 -13.88 -1.47
N ALA A 51 3.91 -13.32 -0.34
CA ALA A 51 4.49 -13.61 0.96
C ALA A 51 3.56 -14.49 1.80
N TRP A 52 4.12 -15.42 2.57
CA TRP A 52 3.40 -16.29 3.49
C TRP A 52 3.61 -15.87 4.93
N ASN A 53 2.54 -15.70 5.71
CA ASN A 53 2.58 -15.36 7.12
C ASN A 53 1.43 -16.02 7.90
N ALA A 54 1.19 -17.31 7.68
CA ALA A 54 0.21 -18.11 8.43
C ALA A 54 0.93 -19.16 9.31
N PRO A 55 0.32 -19.63 10.43
CA PRO A 55 1.00 -20.39 11.49
C PRO A 55 1.28 -21.87 11.16
N THR A 56 1.63 -22.19 9.92
CA THR A 56 1.76 -23.57 9.43
C THR A 56 2.97 -24.33 9.93
N ASP A 57 3.94 -23.67 10.58
CA ASP A 57 5.01 -24.35 11.33
C ASP A 57 4.44 -25.28 12.42
N ARG A 58 3.26 -24.94 12.95
CA ARG A 58 2.55 -25.77 13.92
C ARG A 58 2.11 -27.11 13.33
N CYS A 59 1.77 -27.14 12.04
CA CYS A 59 1.38 -28.36 11.34
C CYS A 59 2.54 -29.36 11.26
N LEU A 60 3.73 -28.86 10.92
CA LEU A 60 4.93 -29.68 10.87
C LEU A 60 5.33 -30.15 12.27
N THR A 61 5.48 -29.22 13.21
CA THR A 61 6.00 -29.54 14.56
C THR A 61 5.06 -30.39 15.41
N LYS A 62 3.73 -30.24 15.27
CA LYS A 62 2.76 -30.97 16.10
C LYS A 62 2.19 -32.21 15.42
N TYR A 63 2.05 -32.21 14.10
CA TYR A 63 1.33 -33.26 13.36
C TYR A 63 2.16 -33.94 12.28
N ASN A 64 3.43 -33.56 12.10
CA ASN A 64 4.30 -34.02 11.02
C ASN A 64 3.68 -33.80 9.62
N ILE A 65 2.93 -32.70 9.45
CA ILE A 65 2.36 -32.30 8.16
C ILE A 65 3.16 -31.10 7.65
N GLY A 66 4.09 -31.37 6.74
CA GLY A 66 4.80 -30.34 5.99
C GLY A 66 3.95 -29.79 4.85
N LEU A 67 3.95 -28.45 4.71
CA LEU A 67 3.37 -27.75 3.57
C LEU A 67 4.50 -27.30 2.64
N ASN A 68 4.28 -27.44 1.34
CA ASN A 68 5.19 -26.89 0.35
C ASN A 68 4.84 -25.41 0.11
N LEU A 69 5.77 -24.52 0.44
CA LEU A 69 5.60 -23.06 0.32
C LEU A 69 6.56 -22.43 -0.71
N LYS A 70 7.20 -23.24 -1.58
CA LYS A 70 8.20 -22.74 -2.54
C LYS A 70 7.67 -21.70 -3.53
N MET A 71 6.35 -21.68 -3.77
CA MET A 71 5.70 -20.67 -4.62
C MET A 71 5.68 -19.26 -3.99
N PHE A 72 5.86 -19.15 -2.67
CA PHE A 72 5.95 -17.88 -1.96
C PHE A 72 7.41 -17.42 -1.93
N GLN A 73 7.67 -16.20 -2.42
CA GLN A 73 9.03 -15.65 -2.48
C GLN A 73 9.55 -15.28 -1.10
N VAL A 74 8.65 -15.04 -0.15
CA VAL A 74 8.97 -14.64 1.21
C VAL A 74 8.09 -15.42 2.15
N THR A 75 8.68 -16.03 3.16
CA THR A 75 7.94 -16.74 4.21
C THR A 75 8.27 -16.17 5.57
N GLY A 76 7.27 -16.20 6.45
CA GLY A 76 7.43 -15.94 7.86
C GLY A 76 6.40 -16.71 8.66
N SER A 77 6.39 -16.45 9.95
CA SER A 77 5.55 -17.14 10.91
C SER A 77 4.98 -16.17 11.93
N PRO A 78 3.66 -16.15 12.16
CA PRO A 78 3.05 -15.30 13.18
C PRO A 78 3.21 -15.86 14.60
N LEU A 79 3.83 -17.03 14.78
CA LEU A 79 4.02 -17.65 16.10
C LEU A 79 4.85 -16.76 17.04
N ALA A 80 4.50 -16.75 18.33
CA ALA A 80 5.09 -15.84 19.32
C ALA A 80 6.60 -15.97 19.51
N LYS A 81 7.13 -17.16 19.27
CA LYS A 81 8.56 -17.46 19.42
C LYS A 81 9.32 -17.49 18.09
N ALA A 82 8.66 -17.23 16.96
CA ALA A 82 9.33 -17.18 15.67
C ALA A 82 10.24 -15.95 15.60
N ARG A 83 11.48 -16.16 15.15
CA ARG A 83 12.53 -15.13 15.05
C ARG A 83 13.24 -15.27 13.71
N GLY A 84 13.88 -14.19 13.23
CA GLY A 84 14.66 -14.20 12.00
C GLY A 84 13.83 -14.52 10.75
N GLN A 85 12.54 -14.17 10.75
CA GLN A 85 11.62 -14.46 9.66
C GLN A 85 11.67 -13.34 8.62
N ASN A 86 11.62 -13.69 7.32
CA ASN A 86 11.62 -12.69 6.25
C ASN A 86 10.29 -11.93 6.16
N VAL A 87 9.20 -12.50 6.66
CA VAL A 87 8.02 -11.74 7.11
C VAL A 87 8.00 -11.74 8.63
N THR A 88 8.28 -10.59 9.24
CA THR A 88 8.21 -10.41 10.69
C THR A 88 7.01 -9.51 11.02
N ILE A 89 6.03 -10.07 11.73
CA ILE A 89 4.86 -9.33 12.24
C ILE A 89 4.99 -9.09 13.75
N PHE A 90 4.84 -7.83 14.15
CA PHE A 90 4.87 -7.38 15.53
C PHE A 90 3.44 -7.13 16.02
N TYR A 91 2.86 -8.13 16.68
CA TYR A 91 1.60 -7.96 17.40
C TYR A 91 1.74 -7.04 18.61
N VAL A 92 0.60 -6.66 19.19
CA VAL A 92 0.43 -5.75 20.35
C VAL A 92 1.46 -5.89 21.48
N ASN A 93 1.93 -7.12 21.77
CA ASN A 93 2.84 -7.43 22.87
C ASN A 93 4.27 -7.78 22.43
N ARG A 94 4.64 -7.46 21.17
CA ARG A 94 5.93 -7.86 20.58
C ARG A 94 6.81 -6.69 20.16
N LEU A 95 6.37 -5.45 20.35
CA LEU A 95 7.15 -4.27 19.97
C LEU A 95 6.92 -3.14 20.98
N GLY A 96 7.84 -3.04 21.94
CA GLY A 96 7.78 -2.01 22.96
C GLY A 96 6.59 -2.16 23.91
N TYR A 97 6.36 -1.12 24.70
CA TYR A 97 5.21 -1.01 25.60
C TYR A 97 4.05 -0.30 24.93
N TYR A 98 3.47 -0.89 23.88
CA TYR A 98 2.30 -0.31 23.23
C TYR A 98 1.12 -0.20 24.22
N PRO A 99 0.50 0.98 24.40
CA PRO A 99 -0.58 1.18 25.37
C PRO A 99 -1.94 0.76 24.80
N TRP A 100 -2.74 0.01 25.56
CA TRP A 100 -4.08 -0.43 25.13
C TRP A 100 -4.95 -0.85 26.32
N TYR A 101 -6.26 -1.05 26.08
CA TYR A 101 -7.20 -1.55 27.07
C TYR A 101 -7.67 -2.98 26.78
N THR A 102 -7.72 -3.82 27.81
CA THR A 102 -8.37 -5.13 27.72
C THR A 102 -9.87 -5.00 27.42
N SER A 103 -10.54 -6.09 27.07
CA SER A 103 -12.01 -6.09 26.86
C SER A 103 -12.78 -5.72 28.14
N GLN A 104 -12.18 -5.92 29.32
CA GLN A 104 -12.71 -5.48 30.61
C GLN A 104 -12.36 -4.02 30.95
N GLY A 105 -11.68 -3.31 30.06
CA GLY A 105 -11.28 -1.91 30.26
C GLY A 105 -10.09 -1.71 31.19
N VAL A 106 -9.27 -2.75 31.41
CA VAL A 106 -8.04 -2.67 32.22
C VAL A 106 -6.92 -2.04 31.38
N PRO A 107 -6.24 -0.99 31.87
CA PRO A 107 -5.15 -0.36 31.14
C PRO A 107 -3.91 -1.26 31.13
N ILE A 108 -3.38 -1.55 29.95
CA ILE A 108 -2.07 -2.16 29.74
C ILE A 108 -1.11 -1.07 29.25
N ASN A 109 0.07 -0.99 29.86
CA ASN A 109 1.08 0.06 29.60
C ASN A 109 0.49 1.48 29.68
N GLY A 110 -0.40 1.73 30.65
CA GLY A 110 -1.07 3.03 30.84
C GLY A 110 -2.35 3.22 30.01
N GLY A 111 -2.66 2.33 29.06
CA GLY A 111 -3.90 2.29 28.29
C GLY A 111 -4.04 3.34 27.18
N LEU A 112 -3.43 4.52 27.36
CA LEU A 112 -3.47 5.65 26.43
C LEU A 112 -2.05 6.08 26.04
N PRO A 113 -1.81 6.52 24.79
CA PRO A 113 -0.49 7.02 24.38
C PRO A 113 -0.03 8.24 25.17
N GLN A 114 -0.94 9.13 25.59
CA GLN A 114 -0.61 10.29 26.42
C GLN A 114 -0.42 9.97 27.92
N ASN A 115 -0.61 8.70 28.33
CA ASN A 115 -0.51 8.26 29.73
C ASN A 115 0.59 7.20 29.93
N THR A 116 1.62 7.23 29.07
CA THR A 116 2.73 6.28 29.12
C THR A 116 4.02 6.91 28.61
N SER A 117 5.16 6.39 29.05
CA SER A 117 6.46 6.94 28.66
C SER A 117 6.87 6.46 27.28
N LEU A 118 6.92 7.39 26.32
CA LEU A 118 7.43 7.11 24.97
C LEU A 118 8.90 6.65 24.99
N GLN A 119 9.73 7.20 25.87
CA GLN A 119 11.13 6.79 25.97
C GLN A 119 11.26 5.32 26.37
N VAL A 120 10.58 4.91 27.45
CA VAL A 120 10.62 3.52 27.93
C VAL A 120 10.03 2.56 26.89
N HIS A 121 9.00 3.00 26.17
CA HIS A 121 8.47 2.26 25.03
C HIS A 121 9.54 2.02 23.95
N LEU A 122 10.28 3.06 23.54
CA LEU A 122 11.29 2.96 22.49
C LEU A 122 12.51 2.12 22.91
N GLU A 123 12.94 2.21 24.16
CA GLU A 123 14.01 1.35 24.72
C GLU A 123 13.62 -0.12 24.65
N LYS A 124 12.37 -0.46 25.02
CA LYS A 124 11.85 -1.82 24.91
C LYS A 124 11.67 -2.25 23.45
N ALA A 125 11.19 -1.36 22.59
CA ALA A 125 11.02 -1.63 21.16
C ALA A 125 12.37 -1.93 20.48
N ASP A 126 13.44 -1.24 20.87
CA ASP A 126 14.79 -1.50 20.39
C ASP A 126 15.25 -2.93 20.68
N GLN A 127 15.02 -3.38 21.92
CA GLN A 127 15.31 -4.75 22.33
C GLN A 127 14.47 -5.77 21.56
N ASP A 128 13.18 -5.49 21.34
CA ASP A 128 12.28 -6.36 20.58
C ASP A 128 12.70 -6.48 19.12
N ILE A 129 13.10 -5.38 18.48
CA ILE A 129 13.60 -5.39 17.10
C ILE A 129 14.83 -6.29 17.00
N ASN A 130 15.79 -6.15 17.92
CA ASN A 130 16.97 -7.00 17.97
C ASN A 130 16.64 -8.47 18.26
N TYR A 131 15.61 -8.72 19.07
CA TYR A 131 15.17 -10.07 19.36
C TYR A 131 14.52 -10.73 18.13
N TYR A 132 13.49 -10.11 17.55
CA TYR A 132 12.72 -10.72 16.47
C TYR A 132 13.43 -10.68 15.11
N ILE A 133 14.23 -9.65 14.83
CA ILE A 133 14.97 -9.46 13.58
C ILE A 133 16.47 -9.35 13.92
N PRO A 134 17.17 -10.46 14.21
CA PRO A 134 18.58 -10.41 14.60
C PRO A 134 19.51 -9.96 13.46
N ALA A 135 19.16 -10.23 12.19
CA ALA A 135 19.97 -9.83 11.04
C ALA A 135 19.89 -8.31 10.82
N GLU A 136 21.03 -7.61 10.87
CA GLU A 136 21.10 -6.15 10.68
C GLU A 136 20.82 -5.73 9.24
N ASP A 137 21.18 -6.58 8.28
CA ASP A 137 20.97 -6.38 6.85
C ASP A 137 19.59 -6.83 6.35
N PHE A 138 18.66 -7.13 7.28
CA PHE A 138 17.30 -7.54 6.99
C PHE A 138 16.64 -6.66 5.93
N SER A 139 16.27 -7.30 4.82
CA SER A 139 15.53 -6.70 3.70
C SER A 139 14.10 -7.27 3.59
N GLY A 140 13.59 -7.77 4.71
CA GLY A 140 12.30 -8.45 4.80
C GLY A 140 11.09 -7.52 4.91
N LEU A 141 9.89 -8.10 5.05
CA LEU A 141 8.67 -7.38 5.43
C LEU A 141 8.62 -7.24 6.95
N ALA A 142 8.60 -6.01 7.47
CA ALA A 142 8.47 -5.72 8.90
C ALA A 142 7.13 -5.02 9.15
N VAL A 143 6.18 -5.75 9.72
CA VAL A 143 4.78 -5.32 9.82
C VAL A 143 4.42 -5.07 11.27
N ILE A 144 4.02 -3.85 11.60
CA ILE A 144 3.55 -3.49 12.94
C ILE A 144 2.03 -3.62 12.99
N ASP A 145 1.55 -4.56 13.80
CA ASP A 145 0.13 -4.89 13.91
C ASP A 145 -0.47 -4.33 15.20
N TRP A 146 -0.78 -3.02 15.14
CA TRP A 146 -1.36 -2.25 16.23
C TRP A 146 -2.78 -1.82 15.87
N GLU A 147 -3.76 -2.60 16.34
CA GLU A 147 -5.16 -2.38 15.97
C GLU A 147 -6.00 -1.73 17.05
N TYR A 148 -5.51 -1.57 18.28
CA TYR A 148 -6.36 -1.24 19.43
C TYR A 148 -6.96 0.16 19.35
N TRP A 149 -6.15 1.17 19.00
CA TRP A 149 -6.58 2.55 18.74
C TRP A 149 -6.11 3.04 17.38
N ARG A 150 -6.76 4.09 16.86
CA ARG A 150 -6.36 4.80 15.63
C ARG A 150 -5.75 6.15 16.01
N PRO A 151 -4.73 6.66 15.30
CA PRO A 151 -4.08 7.91 15.67
C PRO A 151 -4.97 9.15 15.49
N GLN A 152 -6.06 9.03 14.73
CA GLN A 152 -7.07 10.08 14.56
C GLN A 152 -8.23 9.85 15.51
N TRP A 153 -8.54 10.83 16.36
CA TRP A 153 -9.61 10.82 17.36
C TRP A 153 -10.93 10.37 16.76
N ALA A 154 -11.27 10.93 15.59
CA ALA A 154 -12.52 10.67 14.91
C ALA A 154 -12.71 9.19 14.52
N ARG A 155 -11.64 8.42 14.33
CA ARG A 155 -11.68 6.99 13.94
C ARG A 155 -11.76 6.03 15.14
N ASN A 156 -11.77 6.55 16.37
CA ASN A 156 -11.90 5.75 17.59
C ASN A 156 -13.38 5.62 18.02
N TRP A 157 -14.20 5.01 17.15
CA TRP A 157 -15.61 4.72 17.40
C TRP A 157 -15.85 3.26 17.81
N ASN A 158 -17.11 2.91 18.10
CA ASN A 158 -17.54 1.58 18.53
C ASN A 158 -16.73 1.11 19.76
N THR A 159 -16.14 -0.09 19.70
CA THR A 159 -15.31 -0.64 20.79
C THR A 159 -14.07 0.20 21.08
N LYS A 160 -13.65 1.09 20.17
CA LYS A 160 -12.54 2.02 20.37
C LYS A 160 -12.96 3.32 21.07
N ASP A 161 -14.24 3.52 21.33
CA ASP A 161 -14.71 4.72 22.04
C ASP A 161 -14.14 4.82 23.46
N ILE A 162 -13.72 3.69 24.05
CA ILE A 162 -13.01 3.67 25.34
C ILE A 162 -11.79 4.59 25.34
N TYR A 163 -11.06 4.74 24.22
CA TYR A 163 -9.91 5.63 24.14
C TYR A 163 -10.32 7.10 24.26
N ARG A 164 -11.47 7.48 23.68
CA ARG A 164 -12.03 8.83 23.82
C ARG A 164 -12.52 9.08 25.24
N GLN A 165 -13.26 8.12 25.81
CA GLN A 165 -13.78 8.19 27.18
C GLN A 165 -12.66 8.31 28.22
N LYS A 166 -11.63 7.46 28.12
CA LYS A 166 -10.51 7.47 29.07
C LYS A 166 -9.61 8.68 28.89
N SER A 167 -9.45 9.19 27.66
CA SER A 167 -8.74 10.46 27.43
C SER A 167 -9.45 11.63 28.10
N ARG A 168 -10.79 11.74 27.95
CA ARG A 168 -11.58 12.75 28.68
C ARG A 168 -11.43 12.60 30.19
N LYS A 169 -11.51 11.37 30.70
CA LYS A 169 -11.36 11.08 32.13
C LYS A 169 -10.00 11.52 32.66
N LEU A 170 -8.93 11.25 31.91
CA LEU A 170 -7.57 11.65 32.29
C LEU A 170 -7.45 13.17 32.45
N ILE A 171 -8.06 13.94 31.55
CA ILE A 171 -8.09 15.41 31.65
C ILE A 171 -9.00 15.88 32.79
N SER A 172 -10.17 15.26 32.99
CA SER A 172 -11.10 15.65 34.05
C SER A 172 -10.62 15.31 35.47
N ASP A 173 -9.76 14.30 35.61
CA ASP A 173 -9.18 13.91 36.89
C ASP A 173 -8.06 14.89 37.35
N THR A 174 -7.73 15.91 36.53
CA THR A 174 -6.88 17.02 36.96
C THR A 174 -7.60 17.90 38.00
N LYS A 175 -6.85 18.58 38.88
CA LYS A 175 -7.43 19.40 39.98
C LYS A 175 -8.10 20.70 39.49
N GLU A 176 -8.17 20.92 38.18
CA GLU A 176 -8.72 22.13 37.57
C GLU A 176 -10.20 21.94 37.20
N LYS A 177 -11.05 22.91 37.53
CA LYS A 177 -12.46 22.92 37.10
C LYS A 177 -12.55 23.36 35.64
N LEU A 178 -12.44 22.41 34.72
CA LEU A 178 -12.53 22.66 33.28
C LEU A 178 -13.97 22.45 32.77
N SER A 179 -14.35 23.20 31.72
CA SER A 179 -15.63 22.98 31.03
C SER A 179 -15.59 21.72 30.17
N ALA A 180 -16.75 21.09 29.93
CA ALA A 180 -16.83 19.87 29.11
C ALA A 180 -16.26 20.05 27.70
N THR A 181 -16.48 21.21 27.07
CA THR A 181 -15.93 21.53 25.74
C THR A 181 -14.41 21.60 25.76
N TYR A 182 -13.83 22.18 26.82
CA TYR A 182 -12.39 22.29 26.95
C TYR A 182 -11.74 20.92 27.25
N ILE A 183 -12.40 20.08 28.06
CA ILE A 183 -12.01 18.69 28.29
C ILE A 183 -11.97 17.91 26.98
N GLU A 184 -13.01 18.01 26.13
CA GLU A 184 -13.04 17.33 24.84
C GLU A 184 -11.91 17.82 23.92
N TYR A 185 -11.68 19.13 23.85
CA TYR A 185 -10.60 19.71 23.05
C TYR A 185 -9.22 19.20 23.50
N LEU A 186 -8.90 19.28 24.80
CA LEU A 186 -7.62 18.81 25.33
C LEU A 186 -7.45 17.30 25.20
N ALA A 187 -8.51 16.51 25.46
CA ALA A 187 -8.48 15.06 25.32
C ALA A 187 -8.17 14.65 23.88
N LYS A 188 -8.80 15.32 22.90
CA LYS A 188 -8.49 15.12 21.48
C LYS A 188 -7.05 15.49 21.16
N ALA A 189 -6.63 16.71 21.49
CA ALA A 189 -5.31 17.23 21.12
C ALA A 189 -4.18 16.37 21.70
N THR A 190 -4.23 16.07 23.00
CA THR A 190 -3.20 15.28 23.68
C THR A 190 -3.16 13.83 23.19
N PHE A 191 -4.32 13.22 22.91
CA PHE A 191 -4.40 11.88 22.34
C PHE A 191 -3.78 11.82 20.94
N GLU A 192 -4.18 12.70 20.02
CA GLU A 192 -3.70 12.66 18.63
C GLU A 192 -2.20 12.99 18.55
N GLU A 193 -1.72 13.95 19.35
CA GLU A 193 -0.30 14.28 19.45
C GLU A 193 0.53 13.08 19.94
N SER A 194 0.09 12.46 21.03
CA SER A 194 0.80 11.32 21.62
C SER A 194 0.72 10.08 20.74
N ALA A 195 -0.44 9.80 20.14
CA ALA A 195 -0.62 8.68 19.22
C ALA A 195 0.29 8.82 17.98
N ARG A 196 0.38 10.04 17.42
CA ARG A 196 1.31 10.35 16.34
C ARG A 196 2.76 10.13 16.77
N ALA A 197 3.16 10.64 17.93
CA ALA A 197 4.53 10.48 18.43
C ALA A 197 4.90 9.00 18.63
N PHE A 198 4.01 8.22 19.24
CA PHE A 198 4.19 6.78 19.44
C PHE A 198 4.38 6.03 18.12
N MET A 199 3.44 6.17 17.18
CA MET A 199 3.54 5.45 15.91
C MET A 199 4.76 5.90 15.09
N LYS A 200 4.96 7.22 14.97
CA LYS A 200 6.05 7.78 14.16
C LYS A 200 7.43 7.39 14.71
N LYS A 201 7.67 7.55 16.01
CA LYS A 201 8.99 7.26 16.58
C LYS A 201 9.32 5.77 16.58
N THR A 202 8.32 4.91 16.73
CA THR A 202 8.51 3.46 16.68
C THR A 202 8.92 2.99 15.30
N ILE A 203 8.23 3.44 14.24
CA ILE A 203 8.59 3.04 12.88
C ILE A 203 9.93 3.65 12.43
N GLU A 204 10.22 4.90 12.82
CA GLU A 204 11.54 5.53 12.61
C GLU A 204 12.66 4.72 13.28
N LEU A 205 12.43 4.22 14.50
CA LEU A 205 13.38 3.34 15.20
C LEU A 205 13.58 2.02 14.44
N GLY A 206 12.49 1.38 14.00
CA GLY A 206 12.54 0.17 13.18
C GLY A 206 13.39 0.35 11.92
N ILE A 207 13.13 1.41 11.16
CA ILE A 207 13.89 1.76 9.95
C ILE A 207 15.34 2.07 10.30
N LYS A 208 15.63 2.83 11.36
CA LYS A 208 16.99 3.11 11.79
C LYS A 208 17.78 1.83 12.10
N ARG A 209 17.13 0.85 12.74
CA ARG A 209 17.77 -0.42 13.12
C ARG A 209 17.88 -1.41 11.96
N ARG A 210 16.90 -1.44 11.06
CA ARG A 210 16.84 -2.34 9.90
C ARG A 210 16.50 -1.52 8.66
N PRO A 211 17.46 -0.76 8.10
CA PRO A 211 17.21 0.25 7.06
C PRO A 211 16.75 -0.32 5.72
N LYS A 212 17.06 -1.59 5.44
CA LYS A 212 16.57 -2.30 4.25
C LYS A 212 15.19 -2.93 4.46
N GLY A 213 14.70 -2.97 5.70
CA GLY A 213 13.42 -3.55 6.06
C GLY A 213 12.25 -2.74 5.50
N LEU A 214 11.24 -3.45 5.01
CA LEU A 214 10.01 -2.86 4.49
C LEU A 214 9.05 -2.62 5.66
N TRP A 215 9.34 -1.59 6.46
CA TRP A 215 8.56 -1.21 7.64
C TRP A 215 7.23 -0.52 7.27
N GLY A 216 6.16 -0.94 7.93
CA GLY A 216 4.84 -0.33 7.81
C GLY A 216 3.84 -0.88 8.82
N TYR A 217 2.71 -0.18 8.96
CA TYR A 217 1.63 -0.60 9.84
C TYR A 217 0.57 -1.40 9.08
N TYR A 218 0.17 -2.55 9.63
CA TYR A 218 -0.97 -3.32 9.14
C TYR A 218 -2.26 -2.48 9.17
N LEU A 219 -3.13 -2.71 8.17
CA LEU A 219 -4.36 -1.96 7.84
C LEU A 219 -4.18 -0.60 7.19
N TYR A 220 -2.97 -0.05 7.11
CA TYR A 220 -2.79 1.32 6.63
C TYR A 220 -2.32 1.40 5.16
N PRO A 221 -3.00 2.21 4.32
CA PRO A 221 -4.21 2.99 4.63
C PRO A 221 -5.47 2.10 4.71
N ASP A 222 -6.47 2.58 5.45
CA ASP A 222 -7.81 1.99 5.45
C ASP A 222 -8.76 2.84 4.59
N CYS A 223 -9.52 2.18 3.72
CA CYS A 223 -10.55 2.78 2.87
C CYS A 223 -11.90 2.92 3.59
N HIS A 224 -12.12 2.17 4.69
CA HIS A 224 -13.36 2.16 5.47
C HIS A 224 -14.64 1.84 4.66
N ASN A 225 -14.51 1.18 3.51
CA ASN A 225 -15.60 0.74 2.63
C ASN A 225 -16.28 -0.56 3.11
N TYR A 226 -16.55 -0.68 4.40
CA TYR A 226 -16.99 -1.95 5.01
C TYR A 226 -18.47 -2.30 4.79
N ASN A 227 -19.30 -1.34 4.34
CA ASN A 227 -20.75 -1.53 4.21
C ASN A 227 -21.15 -2.26 2.92
N ALA A 228 -20.53 -3.41 2.67
CA ALA A 228 -20.65 -4.18 1.42
C ALA A 228 -22.04 -4.82 1.17
N TYR A 229 -22.97 -4.73 2.13
CA TYR A 229 -24.35 -5.22 2.01
C TYR A 229 -25.34 -4.12 1.60
N ALA A 230 -24.91 -2.86 1.55
CA ALA A 230 -25.80 -1.77 1.16
C ALA A 230 -26.29 -1.95 -0.29
N PRO A 231 -27.57 -1.69 -0.61
CA PRO A 231 -28.13 -1.85 -1.96
C PRO A 231 -27.34 -1.11 -3.05
N ASN A 232 -26.83 0.09 -2.72
CA ASN A 232 -26.07 0.95 -3.62
C ASN A 232 -24.56 0.90 -3.34
N TYR A 233 -24.03 -0.23 -2.86
CA TYR A 233 -22.62 -0.37 -2.55
C TYR A 233 -21.75 -0.26 -3.81
N THR A 234 -20.96 0.82 -3.91
CA THR A 234 -20.03 1.07 -5.02
C THR A 234 -18.63 0.53 -4.76
N GLY A 235 -18.28 0.27 -3.50
CA GLY A 235 -16.92 -0.04 -3.06
C GLY A 235 -16.06 1.18 -2.73
N ALA A 236 -16.50 2.39 -3.11
CA ALA A 236 -15.72 3.60 -2.95
C ALA A 236 -15.35 3.86 -1.49
N CYS A 237 -14.12 4.33 -1.27
CA CYS A 237 -13.75 4.90 0.01
C CYS A 237 -14.62 6.14 0.25
N PRO A 238 -15.28 6.29 1.41
CA PRO A 238 -16.00 7.52 1.72
C PRO A 238 -15.05 8.72 1.60
N GLU A 239 -15.53 9.84 1.04
CA GLU A 239 -14.70 11.01 0.77
C GLU A 239 -13.97 11.53 2.02
N MET A 240 -14.66 11.56 3.16
CA MET A 240 -14.07 11.91 4.44
C MET A 240 -12.93 10.98 4.87
N GLU A 241 -12.93 9.72 4.44
CA GLU A 241 -11.88 8.76 4.76
C GLU A 241 -10.64 8.96 3.87
N VAL A 242 -10.83 9.39 2.62
CA VAL A 242 -9.73 9.84 1.75
C VAL A 242 -9.06 11.09 2.33
N LEU A 243 -9.85 12.07 2.81
CA LEU A 243 -9.30 13.27 3.47
C LEU A 243 -8.56 12.92 4.75
N ARG A 244 -9.11 12.03 5.58
CA ARG A 244 -8.43 11.51 6.78
C ARG A 244 -7.14 10.78 6.44
N ASN A 245 -7.07 10.07 5.32
CA ASN A 245 -5.81 9.47 4.87
C ASN A 245 -4.80 10.54 4.42
N ASN A 246 -5.23 11.69 3.89
CA ASN A 246 -4.33 12.80 3.57
C ASN A 246 -3.70 13.41 4.85
N GLU A 247 -4.46 13.53 5.94
CA GLU A 247 -3.96 14.01 7.24
C GLU A 247 -2.86 13.12 7.84
N LEU A 248 -2.80 11.85 7.42
CA LEU A 248 -1.77 10.89 7.84
C LEU A 248 -0.48 10.97 6.99
N ALA A 249 -0.24 12.05 6.26
CA ALA A 249 1.00 12.26 5.50
C ALA A 249 2.28 12.00 6.32
N TRP A 250 2.26 12.31 7.63
CA TRP A 250 3.37 12.02 8.53
C TRP A 250 3.66 10.51 8.67
N LEU A 251 2.65 9.65 8.60
CA LEU A 251 2.79 8.19 8.69
C LEU A 251 3.35 7.63 7.39
N TRP A 252 2.85 8.11 6.25
CA TRP A 252 3.33 7.71 4.93
C TRP A 252 4.81 8.09 4.76
N ASN A 253 5.18 9.31 5.14
CA ASN A 253 6.57 9.77 5.10
C ASN A 253 7.53 9.02 6.02
N SER A 254 7.02 8.41 7.08
CA SER A 254 7.83 7.65 8.03
C SER A 254 7.83 6.15 7.75
N SER A 255 7.13 5.69 6.71
CA SER A 255 6.99 4.28 6.34
C SER A 255 7.91 3.92 5.18
N ALA A 256 8.34 2.66 5.12
CA ALA A 256 9.11 2.09 4.01
C ALA A 256 8.27 1.21 3.08
N ALA A 257 7.06 0.81 3.51
CA ALA A 257 6.05 0.09 2.75
C ALA A 257 4.64 0.32 3.32
N LEU A 258 3.60 -0.01 2.55
CA LEU A 258 2.19 0.05 2.99
C LEU A 258 1.59 -1.35 3.06
N TYR A 259 0.73 -1.58 4.07
CA TYR A 259 0.12 -2.88 4.36
C TYR A 259 -1.40 -2.80 4.52
N PRO A 260 -2.14 -2.40 3.46
CA PRO A 260 -3.59 -2.44 3.48
C PRO A 260 -4.08 -3.89 3.61
N SER A 261 -5.28 -4.08 4.15
CA SER A 261 -5.85 -5.43 4.35
C SER A 261 -7.13 -5.62 3.57
N ILE A 262 -7.29 -6.78 2.94
CA ILE A 262 -8.49 -7.23 2.23
C ILE A 262 -8.94 -8.55 2.86
N GLY A 263 -9.74 -8.43 3.93
CA GLY A 263 -10.44 -9.55 4.55
C GLY A 263 -11.90 -9.58 4.10
N VAL A 264 -12.27 -10.60 3.33
CA VAL A 264 -13.61 -10.78 2.76
C VAL A 264 -14.45 -11.74 3.61
N ARG A 265 -15.78 -11.60 3.55
CA ARG A 265 -16.75 -12.40 4.33
C ARG A 265 -17.36 -13.51 3.49
N LYS A 266 -17.65 -14.66 4.08
CA LYS A 266 -18.20 -15.82 3.35
C LYS A 266 -19.56 -15.52 2.72
N SER A 267 -20.40 -14.71 3.38
CA SER A 267 -21.71 -14.31 2.86
C SER A 267 -21.65 -13.51 1.56
N LEU A 268 -20.47 -12.99 1.20
CA LEU A 268 -20.24 -12.24 -0.03
C LEU A 268 -19.41 -13.05 -1.05
N ALA A 269 -19.19 -14.35 -0.80
CA ALA A 269 -18.42 -15.21 -1.69
C ALA A 269 -18.92 -15.11 -3.14
N ASP A 270 -17.98 -15.01 -4.07
CA ASP A 270 -18.23 -14.91 -5.52
C ASP A 270 -19.06 -13.67 -5.94
N ASN A 271 -19.30 -12.73 -5.02
CA ASN A 271 -20.07 -11.52 -5.30
C ASN A 271 -19.19 -10.41 -5.86
N LYS A 272 -19.70 -9.63 -6.82
CA LYS A 272 -19.05 -8.42 -7.36
C LYS A 272 -18.65 -7.40 -6.28
N ASN A 273 -19.28 -7.43 -5.11
CA ASN A 273 -18.96 -6.55 -3.99
C ASN A 273 -17.60 -6.88 -3.37
N ILE A 274 -17.10 -8.12 -3.47
CA ILE A 274 -15.71 -8.44 -3.12
C ILE A 274 -14.75 -7.72 -4.06
N LEU A 275 -14.97 -7.79 -5.37
CA LEU A 275 -14.16 -7.06 -6.35
C LEU A 275 -14.16 -5.56 -6.05
N ARG A 276 -15.34 -4.95 -5.88
CA ARG A 276 -15.47 -3.52 -5.53
C ARG A 276 -14.77 -3.17 -4.22
N PHE A 277 -14.90 -4.03 -3.20
CA PHE A 277 -14.24 -3.84 -1.91
C PHE A 277 -12.72 -3.82 -2.06
N SER A 278 -12.17 -4.81 -2.76
CA SER A 278 -10.73 -4.96 -2.97
C SER A 278 -10.16 -3.83 -3.83
N GLN A 279 -10.80 -3.57 -4.97
CA GLN A 279 -10.38 -2.61 -5.99
C GLN A 279 -10.14 -1.21 -5.39
N PHE A 280 -11.09 -0.67 -4.62
CA PHE A 280 -10.93 0.66 -4.02
C PHE A 280 -9.91 0.69 -2.87
N ARG A 281 -9.70 -0.41 -2.16
CA ARG A 281 -8.67 -0.49 -1.11
C ARG A 281 -7.28 -0.47 -1.70
N VAL A 282 -7.06 -1.23 -2.78
CA VAL A 282 -5.78 -1.20 -3.50
C VAL A 282 -5.59 0.16 -4.17
N HIS A 283 -6.61 0.70 -4.82
CA HIS A 283 -6.54 2.00 -5.48
C HIS A 283 -6.17 3.14 -4.51
N GLU A 284 -6.80 3.21 -3.34
CA GLU A 284 -6.45 4.19 -2.30
C GLU A 284 -5.02 3.97 -1.77
N SER A 285 -4.58 2.72 -1.64
CA SER A 285 -3.22 2.38 -1.24
C SER A 285 -2.18 2.84 -2.25
N MET A 286 -2.45 2.65 -3.54
CA MET A 286 -1.60 3.13 -4.62
C MET A 286 -1.58 4.66 -4.66
N ARG A 287 -2.71 5.34 -4.42
CA ARG A 287 -2.78 6.80 -4.32
C ARG A 287 -1.90 7.33 -3.19
N VAL A 288 -2.07 6.85 -1.95
CA VAL A 288 -1.28 7.35 -0.82
C VAL A 288 0.21 6.98 -0.92
N SER A 289 0.55 5.91 -1.63
CA SER A 289 1.95 5.50 -1.85
C SER A 289 2.79 6.57 -2.53
N THR A 290 2.16 7.44 -3.34
CA THR A 290 2.82 8.52 -4.08
C THR A 290 2.82 9.86 -3.33
N MET A 291 2.06 9.97 -2.24
CA MET A 291 1.92 11.21 -1.45
C MET A 291 3.10 11.49 -0.52
N THR A 292 4.12 10.64 -0.51
CA THR A 292 5.27 10.82 0.39
C THR A 292 6.22 11.90 -0.10
N SER A 293 7.23 12.29 0.68
CA SER A 293 8.33 13.15 0.25
C SER A 293 9.43 12.39 -0.52
N HIS A 294 9.34 11.06 -0.60
CA HIS A 294 10.28 10.26 -1.39
C HIS A 294 10.13 10.58 -2.89
N ASP A 295 11.21 10.38 -3.63
CA ASP A 295 11.24 10.47 -5.09
C ASP A 295 10.63 9.24 -5.77
N TYR A 296 10.20 8.23 -4.99
CA TYR A 296 9.50 7.02 -5.44
C TYR A 296 8.17 6.81 -4.70
N ALA A 297 7.31 5.99 -5.30
CA ALA A 297 6.10 5.46 -4.68
C ALA A 297 6.43 4.31 -3.73
N LEU A 298 5.89 4.33 -2.51
CA LEU A 298 6.10 3.24 -1.55
C LEU A 298 5.59 1.90 -2.10
N PRO A 299 6.29 0.78 -1.87
CA PRO A 299 5.77 -0.53 -2.23
C PRO A 299 4.55 -0.88 -1.37
N VAL A 300 3.48 -1.34 -2.01
CA VAL A 300 2.23 -1.77 -1.37
C VAL A 300 2.20 -3.30 -1.32
N PHE A 301 2.05 -3.86 -0.13
CA PHE A 301 1.87 -5.30 0.08
C PHE A 301 0.52 -5.56 0.74
N VAL A 302 -0.41 -6.08 -0.05
CA VAL A 302 -1.80 -6.22 0.40
C VAL A 302 -1.93 -7.48 1.26
N TYR A 303 -2.31 -7.30 2.52
CA TYR A 303 -2.68 -8.41 3.39
C TYR A 303 -3.99 -9.03 2.91
N THR A 304 -3.99 -10.35 2.73
CA THR A 304 -5.16 -11.14 2.35
C THR A 304 -5.18 -12.44 3.15
N ARG A 305 -6.24 -13.22 3.00
CA ARG A 305 -6.45 -14.49 3.70
C ARG A 305 -6.60 -15.62 2.69
N LEU A 306 -6.29 -16.83 3.15
CA LEU A 306 -6.63 -18.05 2.41
C LEU A 306 -8.08 -18.51 2.65
N ASP A 307 -8.70 -18.07 3.75
CA ASP A 307 -10.09 -18.33 4.13
C ASP A 307 -10.92 -17.04 4.29
N TYR A 308 -12.24 -17.18 4.27
CA TYR A 308 -13.13 -16.06 4.59
C TYR A 308 -12.97 -15.67 6.06
N LYS A 309 -12.93 -14.37 6.34
CA LYS A 309 -12.53 -13.84 7.65
C LYS A 309 -13.42 -14.26 8.82
N ASP A 310 -14.66 -14.64 8.54
CA ASP A 310 -15.68 -15.03 9.50
C ASP A 310 -15.93 -16.54 9.55
N GLU A 311 -15.29 -17.32 8.68
CA GLU A 311 -15.49 -18.77 8.57
C GLU A 311 -14.14 -19.48 8.33
N PRO A 312 -13.41 -19.83 9.42
CA PRO A 312 -12.13 -20.50 9.29
C PRO A 312 -12.22 -21.81 8.49
N LEU A 313 -11.20 -22.07 7.64
CA LEU A 313 -11.13 -23.22 6.72
C LEU A 313 -12.14 -23.22 5.56
N PHE A 314 -13.07 -22.27 5.49
CA PHE A 314 -13.78 -22.01 4.25
C PHE A 314 -12.86 -21.19 3.35
N PHE A 315 -12.12 -21.90 2.50
CA PHE A 315 -11.13 -21.29 1.64
C PHE A 315 -11.74 -20.45 0.52
N LEU A 316 -11.02 -19.42 0.08
CA LEU A 316 -11.47 -18.54 -0.99
C LEU A 316 -11.66 -19.32 -2.30
N SER A 317 -12.75 -19.05 -3.01
CA SER A 317 -12.97 -19.59 -4.34
C SER A 317 -11.94 -19.01 -5.33
N LYS A 318 -11.84 -19.62 -6.52
CA LYS A 318 -11.04 -19.05 -7.62
C LYS A 318 -11.46 -17.62 -7.97
N GLN A 319 -12.76 -17.33 -7.99
CA GLN A 319 -13.28 -15.99 -8.30
C GLN A 319 -12.87 -14.97 -7.23
N ASP A 320 -12.87 -15.37 -5.96
CA ASP A 320 -12.47 -14.48 -4.86
C ASP A 320 -10.94 -14.31 -4.78
N LEU A 321 -10.15 -15.33 -5.16
CA LEU A 321 -8.70 -15.17 -5.37
C LEU A 321 -8.41 -14.15 -6.49
N ILE A 322 -9.18 -14.17 -7.58
CA ILE A 322 -9.09 -13.15 -8.65
C ILE A 322 -9.46 -11.77 -8.10
N SER A 323 -10.59 -11.68 -7.41
CA SER A 323 -11.14 -10.43 -6.88
C SER A 323 -10.34 -9.85 -5.70
N THR A 324 -9.31 -10.54 -5.21
CA THR A 324 -8.45 -10.09 -4.10
C THR A 324 -6.99 -9.98 -4.55
N ILE A 325 -6.33 -11.11 -4.80
CA ILE A 325 -4.93 -11.18 -5.21
C ILE A 325 -4.75 -10.72 -6.66
N GLY A 326 -5.63 -11.16 -7.57
CA GLY A 326 -5.57 -10.74 -8.98
C GLY A 326 -5.74 -9.24 -9.14
N GLU A 327 -6.72 -8.68 -8.44
CA GLU A 327 -6.98 -7.23 -8.44
C GLU A 327 -5.78 -6.45 -7.86
N SER A 328 -5.13 -6.98 -6.82
CA SER A 328 -3.92 -6.38 -6.25
C SER A 328 -2.76 -6.32 -7.27
N ALA A 329 -2.53 -7.42 -8.01
CA ALA A 329 -1.49 -7.47 -9.03
C ALA A 329 -1.79 -6.53 -10.20
N ALA A 330 -3.03 -6.54 -10.71
CA ALA A 330 -3.43 -5.74 -11.86
C ALA A 330 -3.35 -4.23 -11.59
N LEU A 331 -3.59 -3.79 -10.35
CA LEU A 331 -3.48 -2.38 -9.95
C LEU A 331 -2.06 -1.95 -9.54
N GLY A 332 -1.07 -2.84 -9.67
CA GLY A 332 0.34 -2.49 -9.49
C GLY A 332 0.85 -2.58 -8.06
N ALA A 333 0.19 -3.32 -7.16
CA ALA A 333 0.77 -3.63 -5.85
C ALA A 333 2.14 -4.31 -6.03
N ALA A 334 3.05 -4.13 -5.06
CA ALA A 334 4.35 -4.83 -5.07
C ALA A 334 4.20 -6.31 -4.71
N GLY A 335 3.12 -6.67 -4.04
CA GLY A 335 2.82 -8.04 -3.68
C GLY A 335 1.63 -8.18 -2.75
N ILE A 336 1.48 -9.39 -2.23
CA ILE A 336 0.49 -9.75 -1.22
C ILE A 336 1.16 -10.43 -0.03
N VAL A 337 0.50 -10.39 1.12
CA VAL A 337 0.87 -11.19 2.30
C VAL A 337 -0.33 -12.05 2.66
N ILE A 338 -0.20 -13.37 2.53
CA ILE A 338 -1.21 -14.32 2.99
C ILE A 338 -1.06 -14.49 4.49
N TRP A 339 -2.09 -14.09 5.21
CA TRP A 339 -2.19 -14.27 6.64
C TRP A 339 -3.29 -15.30 6.99
N GLY A 340 -3.18 -15.90 8.16
CA GLY A 340 -4.17 -16.86 8.64
C GLY A 340 -4.14 -17.03 10.15
N ASP A 341 -5.31 -17.36 10.70
CA ASP A 341 -5.48 -17.55 12.15
C ASP A 341 -4.93 -18.88 12.66
N MET A 342 -4.78 -18.97 13.98
CA MET A 342 -4.38 -20.22 14.65
C MET A 342 -5.36 -21.37 14.43
N ASP A 343 -6.63 -21.08 14.11
CA ASP A 343 -7.67 -22.07 13.84
C ASP A 343 -7.35 -22.96 12.64
N LEU A 344 -6.64 -22.41 11.64
CA LEU A 344 -6.17 -23.14 10.47
C LEU A 344 -5.25 -24.33 10.81
N THR A 345 -4.63 -24.28 12.00
CA THR A 345 -3.61 -25.25 12.42
C THR A 345 -3.94 -25.91 13.76
N SER A 346 -5.21 -25.82 14.20
CA SER A 346 -5.63 -26.32 15.51
C SER A 346 -5.65 -27.85 15.61
N SER A 347 -5.84 -28.57 14.49
CA SER A 347 -5.93 -30.03 14.42
C SER A 347 -5.15 -30.63 13.24
N LYS A 348 -4.87 -31.95 13.28
CA LYS A 348 -4.31 -32.69 12.15
C LYS A 348 -5.17 -32.58 10.89
N GLY A 349 -6.50 -32.63 11.06
CA GLY A 349 -7.47 -32.47 9.97
C GLY A 349 -7.42 -31.08 9.34
N ASN A 350 -7.33 -30.03 10.14
CA ASN A 350 -7.24 -28.65 9.66
C ASN A 350 -5.94 -28.43 8.87
N CYS A 351 -4.80 -28.90 9.40
CA CYS A 351 -3.54 -28.87 8.68
C CYS A 351 -3.58 -29.62 7.35
N THR A 352 -4.28 -30.76 7.29
CA THR A 352 -4.47 -31.53 6.05
C THR A 352 -5.29 -30.73 5.02
N LYS A 353 -6.38 -30.08 5.44
CA LYS A 353 -7.19 -29.21 4.58
C LYS A 353 -6.38 -28.02 4.05
N VAL A 354 -5.61 -27.35 4.91
CA VAL A 354 -4.75 -26.23 4.50
C VAL A 354 -3.67 -26.70 3.52
N LYS A 355 -3.00 -27.83 3.80
CA LYS A 355 -2.02 -28.42 2.89
C LYS A 355 -2.63 -28.69 1.51
N HIS A 356 -3.81 -29.29 1.47
CA HIS A 356 -4.51 -29.57 0.21
C HIS A 356 -4.78 -28.27 -0.55
N TYR A 357 -5.41 -27.27 0.06
CA TYR A 357 -5.75 -26.02 -0.62
C TYR A 357 -4.52 -25.23 -1.11
N VAL A 358 -3.44 -25.21 -0.33
CA VAL A 358 -2.15 -24.59 -0.72
C VAL A 358 -1.51 -25.35 -1.89
N SER A 359 -1.62 -26.67 -1.92
CA SER A 359 -1.07 -27.52 -2.98
C SER A 359 -2.00 -27.68 -4.18
N SER A 360 -3.20 -27.08 -4.16
CA SER A 360 -4.16 -27.07 -5.27
C SER A 360 -4.43 -25.65 -5.77
N ASP A 361 -5.54 -25.06 -5.35
CA ASP A 361 -6.13 -23.87 -5.94
C ASP A 361 -5.29 -22.63 -5.66
N LEU A 362 -4.86 -22.48 -4.40
CA LEU A 362 -4.06 -21.32 -4.01
C LEU A 362 -2.68 -21.35 -4.66
N GLY A 363 -1.97 -22.48 -4.57
CA GLY A 363 -0.63 -22.60 -5.14
C GLY A 363 -0.61 -22.38 -6.65
N SER A 364 -1.54 -23.01 -7.37
CA SER A 364 -1.70 -22.84 -8.81
C SER A 364 -1.99 -21.38 -9.17
N TYR A 365 -2.89 -20.72 -8.42
CA TYR A 365 -3.24 -19.34 -8.66
C TYR A 365 -2.08 -18.36 -8.37
N ILE A 366 -1.33 -18.57 -7.27
CA ILE A 366 -0.14 -17.75 -6.94
C ILE A 366 0.91 -17.85 -8.05
N VAL A 367 1.17 -19.05 -8.55
CA VAL A 367 2.11 -19.25 -9.65
C VAL A 367 1.63 -18.60 -10.93
N ASN A 368 0.33 -18.70 -11.24
CA ASN A 368 -0.26 -18.05 -12.40
C ASN A 368 -0.04 -16.52 -12.37
N VAL A 369 -0.48 -15.85 -11.30
CA VAL A 369 -0.45 -14.38 -11.22
C VAL A 369 0.98 -13.84 -11.12
N THR A 370 1.86 -14.48 -10.34
CA THR A 370 3.25 -14.02 -10.19
C THR A 370 4.04 -14.20 -11.49
N ARG A 371 3.84 -15.31 -12.20
CA ARG A 371 4.50 -15.55 -13.49
C ARG A 371 3.96 -14.64 -14.59
N ALA A 372 2.65 -14.38 -14.63
CA ALA A 372 2.07 -13.44 -15.58
C ALA A 372 2.61 -12.02 -15.38
N ALA A 373 2.78 -11.58 -14.14
CA ALA A 373 3.39 -10.29 -13.83
C ALA A 373 4.85 -10.21 -14.31
N GLU A 374 5.63 -11.30 -14.17
CA GLU A 374 7.00 -11.38 -14.69
C GLU A 374 7.06 -11.30 -16.22
N VAL A 375 6.18 -12.04 -16.90
CA VAL A 375 6.06 -12.03 -18.36
C VAL A 375 5.73 -10.61 -18.83
N CYS A 376 4.74 -9.96 -18.22
CA CYS A 376 4.36 -8.60 -18.58
C CYS A 376 5.50 -7.61 -18.34
N SER A 377 6.16 -7.65 -17.17
CA SER A 377 7.30 -6.80 -16.85
C SER A 377 8.47 -6.99 -17.83
N LEU A 378 8.74 -8.23 -18.24
CA LEU A 378 9.76 -8.56 -19.23
C LEU A 378 9.45 -7.92 -20.58
N HIS A 379 8.25 -8.14 -21.10
CA HIS A 379 7.90 -7.80 -22.48
C HIS A 379 7.53 -6.32 -22.65
N LEU A 380 6.68 -5.78 -21.77
CA LEU A 380 6.21 -4.40 -21.90
C LEU A 380 7.19 -3.41 -21.26
N CYS A 381 7.82 -3.80 -20.15
CA CYS A 381 8.55 -2.87 -19.29
C CYS A 381 10.07 -3.16 -19.23
N LYS A 382 10.61 -4.00 -20.11
CA LYS A 382 12.04 -4.35 -20.20
C LYS A 382 12.67 -4.79 -18.86
N ARG A 383 11.89 -5.39 -17.95
CA ARG A 383 12.26 -5.73 -16.56
C ARG A 383 12.60 -4.51 -15.66
N ASN A 384 12.31 -3.31 -16.13
CA ASN A 384 12.60 -2.03 -15.51
C ASN A 384 11.32 -1.32 -15.03
N GLY A 385 10.17 -1.97 -15.11
CA GLY A 385 8.92 -1.54 -14.50
C GLY A 385 8.00 -2.72 -14.20
N ARG A 386 6.90 -2.44 -13.52
CA ARG A 386 5.77 -3.37 -13.36
C ARG A 386 4.62 -2.94 -14.25
N CYS A 387 3.82 -3.91 -14.68
CA CYS A 387 2.60 -3.61 -15.41
C CYS A 387 1.49 -3.16 -14.47
N ILE A 388 0.75 -2.15 -14.89
CA ILE A 388 -0.47 -1.66 -14.25
C ILE A 388 -1.60 -1.61 -15.28
N ARG A 389 -2.82 -1.93 -14.86
CA ARG A 389 -4.00 -1.89 -15.72
C ARG A 389 -4.24 -0.47 -16.21
N LYS A 390 -4.40 -0.26 -17.52
CA LYS A 390 -4.59 1.08 -18.12
C LYS A 390 -5.87 1.75 -17.62
N ILE A 391 -6.97 1.00 -17.64
CA ILE A 391 -8.26 1.44 -17.11
C ILE A 391 -8.44 0.76 -15.76
N TRP A 392 -8.16 1.46 -14.67
CA TRP A 392 -8.08 0.84 -13.33
C TRP A 392 -9.32 -0.01 -12.95
N ASN A 393 -10.51 0.33 -13.44
CA ASN A 393 -11.76 -0.39 -13.17
C ASN A 393 -12.22 -1.36 -14.27
N SER A 394 -11.41 -1.64 -15.30
CA SER A 394 -11.70 -2.68 -16.29
C SER A 394 -11.45 -4.09 -15.71
N PRO A 395 -12.05 -5.16 -16.28
CA PRO A 395 -11.91 -6.52 -15.75
C PRO A 395 -10.65 -7.26 -16.26
N ASP A 396 -9.56 -6.53 -16.53
CA ASP A 396 -8.34 -7.10 -17.12
C ASP A 396 -7.35 -7.55 -16.05
N TYR A 397 -6.87 -8.80 -16.07
CA TYR A 397 -5.98 -9.34 -15.04
C TYR A 397 -4.67 -9.86 -15.62
N LEU A 398 -3.61 -9.80 -14.81
CA LEU A 398 -2.33 -10.44 -15.13
C LEU A 398 -2.44 -11.94 -14.82
N HIS A 399 -2.93 -12.70 -15.79
CA HIS A 399 -2.98 -14.16 -15.73
C HIS A 399 -2.29 -14.79 -16.94
N LEU A 400 -1.74 -15.99 -16.75
CA LEU A 400 -1.21 -16.79 -17.85
C LEU A 400 -2.37 -17.32 -18.71
N ASN A 401 -2.26 -17.15 -20.02
CA ASN A 401 -3.21 -17.75 -20.96
C ASN A 401 -3.07 -19.29 -20.96
N PRO A 402 -4.13 -20.05 -20.64
CA PRO A 402 -4.09 -21.51 -20.62
C PRO A 402 -3.86 -22.16 -22.00
N ALA A 403 -4.02 -21.42 -23.10
CA ALA A 403 -3.65 -21.90 -24.43
C ALA A 403 -2.13 -21.90 -24.68
N SER A 404 -1.39 -21.05 -23.95
CA SER A 404 0.05 -20.83 -24.13
C SER A 404 0.90 -21.37 -22.99
N TYR A 405 0.28 -21.56 -21.82
CA TYR A 405 0.93 -21.98 -20.59
C TYR A 405 0.19 -23.12 -19.90
N TYR A 406 0.97 -24.01 -19.30
CA TYR A 406 0.49 -25.12 -18.49
C TYR A 406 1.17 -25.08 -17.12
N ILE A 407 0.37 -25.15 -16.06
CA ILE A 407 0.84 -25.23 -14.68
C ILE A 407 0.67 -26.67 -14.22
N GLU A 408 1.78 -27.35 -14.00
CA GLU A 408 1.80 -28.73 -13.48
C GLU A 408 2.12 -28.71 -11.99
N ALA A 409 1.35 -29.45 -11.21
CA ALA A 409 1.62 -29.71 -9.80
C ALA A 409 2.24 -31.10 -9.65
N SER A 410 3.37 -31.17 -8.96
CA SER A 410 3.97 -32.43 -8.52
C SER A 410 3.23 -33.01 -7.31
N GLU A 411 3.46 -34.29 -7.02
CA GLU A 411 2.90 -34.96 -5.83
C GLU A 411 3.30 -34.28 -4.51
N ASP A 412 4.48 -33.65 -4.49
CA ASP A 412 5.00 -32.91 -3.33
C ASP A 412 4.45 -31.46 -3.25
N GLY A 413 3.52 -31.08 -4.11
CA GLY A 413 2.91 -29.74 -4.14
C GLY A 413 3.82 -28.63 -4.68
N GLU A 414 4.89 -29.00 -5.41
CA GLU A 414 5.70 -28.06 -6.17
C GLU A 414 5.08 -27.82 -7.55
N PHE A 415 5.06 -26.57 -7.99
CA PHE A 415 4.42 -26.15 -9.23
C PHE A 415 5.46 -25.77 -10.27
N THR A 416 5.32 -26.29 -11.50
CA THR A 416 6.16 -25.94 -12.64
C THR A 416 5.31 -25.30 -13.74
N VAL A 417 5.78 -24.18 -14.29
CA VAL A 417 5.14 -23.52 -15.43
C VAL A 417 5.88 -23.90 -16.70
N LYS A 418 5.16 -24.51 -17.65
CA LYS A 418 5.64 -24.80 -19.01
C LYS A 418 4.93 -23.90 -20.02
N GLY A 419 5.60 -23.63 -21.14
CA GLY A 419 5.08 -22.78 -22.21
C GLY A 419 5.75 -21.41 -22.29
N LYS A 420 5.30 -20.60 -23.25
CA LYS A 420 5.80 -19.25 -23.53
C LYS A 420 4.67 -18.39 -24.08
N ALA A 421 4.75 -17.08 -23.92
CA ALA A 421 3.76 -16.16 -24.47
C ALA A 421 3.77 -16.25 -26.00
N SER A 422 2.58 -16.32 -26.58
CA SER A 422 2.36 -16.12 -28.01
C SER A 422 2.34 -14.62 -28.35
N ASP A 423 2.49 -14.27 -29.63
CA ASP A 423 2.40 -12.87 -30.07
C ASP A 423 1.04 -12.26 -29.71
N THR A 424 -0.05 -13.03 -29.85
CA THR A 424 -1.39 -12.61 -29.42
C THR A 424 -1.49 -12.36 -27.91
N ASP A 425 -0.79 -13.15 -27.08
CA ASP A 425 -0.76 -12.88 -25.62
C ASP A 425 -0.08 -11.54 -25.33
N LEU A 426 1.01 -11.24 -26.06
CA LEU A 426 1.75 -10.00 -25.89
C LEU A 426 0.96 -8.79 -26.37
N GLU A 427 0.26 -8.90 -27.51
CA GLU A 427 -0.64 -7.87 -28.02
C GLU A 427 -1.76 -7.56 -27.01
N VAL A 428 -2.38 -8.59 -26.41
CA VAL A 428 -3.40 -8.40 -25.37
C VAL A 428 -2.81 -7.72 -24.14
N MET A 429 -1.61 -8.10 -23.70
CA MET A 429 -0.94 -7.43 -22.59
C MET A 429 -0.70 -5.95 -22.91
N GLU A 430 -0.17 -5.63 -24.08
CA GLU A 430 0.09 -4.26 -24.53
C GLU A 430 -1.21 -3.45 -24.66
N GLU A 431 -2.31 -4.07 -25.08
CA GLU A 431 -3.61 -3.41 -25.16
C GLU A 431 -4.11 -3.00 -23.76
N LYS A 432 -4.04 -3.90 -22.78
CA LYS A 432 -4.69 -3.75 -21.46
C LYS A 432 -3.82 -3.13 -20.37
N PHE A 433 -2.50 -3.22 -20.47
CA PHE A 433 -1.56 -2.80 -19.43
C PHE A 433 -0.57 -1.74 -19.92
N SER A 434 -0.11 -0.90 -19.00
CA SER A 434 0.98 0.06 -19.20
C SER A 434 2.06 -0.13 -18.14
N CYS A 435 3.23 0.46 -18.34
CA CYS A 435 4.32 0.34 -17.40
C CYS A 435 4.29 1.43 -16.32
N HIS A 436 4.48 1.00 -15.07
CA HIS A 436 4.92 1.83 -13.96
C HIS A 436 6.40 1.58 -13.71
N CYS A 437 7.25 2.46 -14.23
CA CYS A 437 8.70 2.29 -14.20
C CYS A 437 9.28 2.33 -12.79
N TYR A 438 10.31 1.53 -12.56
CA TYR A 438 11.08 1.57 -11.32
C TYR A 438 11.96 2.80 -11.26
N GLN A 439 12.35 3.19 -10.05
CA GLN A 439 13.29 4.27 -9.80
C GLN A 439 14.57 4.07 -10.64
N GLY A 440 14.98 5.13 -11.34
CA GLY A 440 16.09 5.11 -12.30
C GLY A 440 15.68 4.83 -13.74
N TYR A 441 14.40 4.54 -14.03
CA TYR A 441 13.91 4.27 -15.37
C TYR A 441 12.70 5.13 -15.75
N GLU A 442 12.59 5.45 -17.04
CA GLU A 442 11.51 6.24 -17.62
C GLU A 442 11.18 5.82 -19.06
N GLY A 443 10.25 6.53 -19.69
CA GLY A 443 9.66 6.14 -20.97
C GLY A 443 8.45 5.23 -20.83
N ALA A 444 7.71 5.02 -21.93
CA ALA A 444 6.48 4.22 -21.93
C ALA A 444 6.73 2.72 -21.64
N ASP A 445 7.93 2.22 -21.95
CA ASP A 445 8.38 0.84 -21.81
C ASP A 445 9.50 0.66 -20.77
N CYS A 446 9.83 1.71 -20.02
CA CYS A 446 10.93 1.74 -19.05
C CYS A 446 12.31 1.41 -19.63
N GLY A 447 12.51 1.65 -20.93
CA GLY A 447 13.77 1.41 -21.63
C GLY A 447 14.83 2.49 -21.41
N GLU A 448 14.43 3.68 -20.98
CA GLU A 448 15.32 4.83 -20.81
C GLU A 448 15.80 4.89 -19.36
N MET A 449 17.11 5.11 -19.16
CA MET A 449 17.64 5.39 -17.83
C MET A 449 17.47 6.87 -17.52
N LYS A 450 16.86 7.16 -16.38
CA LYS A 450 16.76 8.53 -15.90
C LYS A 450 18.14 9.03 -15.51
N MET A 451 18.67 10.00 -16.25
CA MET A 451 19.94 10.64 -15.91
C MET A 451 19.77 11.34 -14.56
N LEU A 452 20.55 10.92 -13.57
CA LEU A 452 20.66 11.63 -12.30
C LEU A 452 21.34 12.97 -12.60
N ASP A 453 20.59 14.08 -12.54
CA ASP A 453 21.18 15.41 -12.54
C ASP A 453 22.12 15.51 -11.34
N SER A 454 23.42 15.35 -11.61
CA SER A 454 24.49 15.59 -10.66
C SER A 454 24.69 17.09 -10.48
N HIS A 455 23.74 17.77 -9.83
CA HIS A 455 23.97 19.09 -9.27
C HIS A 455 23.42 19.17 -7.84
N SER A 456 24.31 18.89 -6.90
CA SER A 456 24.27 19.46 -5.56
C SER A 456 24.11 20.98 -5.64
N GLY A 457 23.04 21.50 -5.04
CA GLY A 457 22.93 22.87 -4.51
C GLY A 457 23.28 24.01 -5.46
N ILE A 458 22.26 24.57 -6.11
CA ILE A 458 21.93 26.01 -6.16
C ILE A 458 20.53 26.07 -6.77
N PHE A 459 19.56 26.58 -6.02
CA PHE A 459 18.30 27.06 -6.60
C PHE A 459 18.66 28.24 -7.50
N SER A 460 18.93 27.97 -8.78
CA SER A 460 18.94 29.02 -9.79
C SER A 460 17.49 29.21 -10.19
N PHE A 461 16.77 30.04 -9.43
CA PHE A 461 15.57 30.68 -9.97
C PHE A 461 16.01 31.38 -11.25
N SER A 462 15.63 30.83 -12.40
CA SER A 462 15.72 31.54 -13.67
C SER A 462 14.92 32.82 -13.53
N GLY A 463 15.62 33.92 -13.27
CA GLY A 463 15.10 35.30 -13.21
C GLY A 463 14.60 35.81 -14.55
N SER A 464 14.13 34.92 -15.44
CA SER A 464 13.49 35.21 -16.71
C SER A 464 11.96 35.00 -16.64
N LEU A 465 11.47 34.11 -15.76
CA LEU A 465 10.03 33.84 -15.61
C LEU A 465 9.30 34.87 -14.74
N ILE A 466 9.96 35.41 -13.71
CA ILE A 466 9.40 36.48 -12.87
C ILE A 466 9.28 37.78 -13.67
N THR A 467 10.26 38.08 -14.53
CA THR A 467 10.27 39.24 -15.44
C THR A 467 9.17 39.14 -16.49
N LEU A 468 8.90 37.94 -17.01
CA LEU A 468 7.79 37.71 -17.95
C LEU A 468 6.42 37.88 -17.27
N CYS A 469 6.25 37.38 -16.03
CA CYS A 469 5.02 37.58 -15.27
C CYS A 469 4.77 39.05 -14.89
N LEU A 470 5.81 39.80 -14.56
CA LEU A 470 5.69 41.23 -14.23
C LEU A 470 5.37 42.10 -15.47
N LEU A 471 5.88 41.75 -16.65
CA LEU A 471 5.55 42.44 -17.90
C LEU A 471 4.10 42.18 -18.35
N VAL A 472 3.58 40.97 -18.12
CA VAL A 472 2.16 40.64 -18.41
C VAL A 472 1.21 41.35 -17.43
N LEU A 473 1.60 41.50 -16.16
CA LEU A 473 0.82 42.26 -15.17
C LEU A 473 0.83 43.78 -15.44
N ALA A 474 1.97 44.33 -15.89
CA ALA A 474 2.06 45.74 -16.28
C ALA A 474 1.24 46.07 -17.53
N GLY A 475 1.14 45.13 -18.48
CA GLY A 475 0.29 45.27 -19.68
C GLY A 475 -1.22 45.19 -19.40
N TYR A 476 -1.63 44.57 -18.29
CA TYR A 476 -3.06 44.43 -17.93
C TYR A 476 -3.61 45.62 -17.10
N GLN A 477 -2.74 46.41 -16.46
CA GLN A 477 -3.15 47.62 -15.73
C GLN A 477 -3.13 48.91 -16.59
N GLY A 478 -2.57 48.87 -17.80
CA GLY A 478 -2.50 50.02 -18.72
C GLY A 478 -3.69 50.22 -19.68
N ILE A 479 -4.74 49.37 -19.63
CA ILE A 479 -5.89 49.42 -20.57
C ILE A 479 -7.22 49.63 -19.82
N ARG A 480 -7.17 50.25 -18.63
CA ARG A 480 -8.35 50.84 -18.00
C ARG A 480 -8.01 52.21 -17.42
N LEU A 481 -7.95 53.20 -18.31
CA LEU A 481 -8.31 54.59 -18.08
C LEU A 481 -8.85 55.16 -19.38
#